data_AF-A0A535CNE1-F1
#
_entry.id   AF-A0A535CNE1-F1
#
_cell.length_a   1.000
_cell.length_b   1.000
_cell.length_c   1.000
_cell.angle_alpha   90.00
_cell.angle_beta   90.00
_cell.angle_gamma   90.00
#
_symmetry.space_group_name_H-M   'P 1'
#
loop_
_entity.id
_entity.type
_entity.pdbx_description
1 polymer ?
#
loop_
_entity_poly.entity_id
_entity_poly.type
_entity_poly.pdbx_seq_one_letter_code
_entity_poly.pdbx_strand_id
1 'polypeptide(L)'
;TNPQLAANAFGPTFPGDFQADVAAGTLPQVSWVLAPLVQTEHPPAPVTYGEKAAYDVFSALTSNPGVWAKSALFITYDENGGFFDHVPPPTAPAGTPGEYVTVPTLPSAAEGIRGPIGLGFRVPQLVVSPFSRGGFVCSKVFDLTSPLLFLERRFGAEVPNLSA
;
A
#
# COMPACT_ATOMS: atom_id res chain seq x y z
N THR A 1 -0.29 -22.06 -11.68
CA THR A 1 0.29 -21.23 -10.61
C THR A 1 1.79 -21.16 -10.81
N ASN A 2 2.40 -19.97 -10.73
CA ASN A 2 3.85 -19.83 -10.83
C ASN A 2 4.48 -20.20 -9.46
N PRO A 3 5.23 -21.31 -9.36
CA PRO A 3 5.75 -21.80 -8.07
C PRO A 3 6.80 -20.87 -7.46
N GLN A 4 7.57 -20.18 -8.30
CA GLN A 4 8.57 -19.22 -7.84
C GLN A 4 7.90 -17.98 -7.23
N LEU A 5 6.83 -17.49 -7.86
CA LEU A 5 6.06 -16.37 -7.32
C LEU A 5 5.42 -16.74 -5.97
N ALA A 6 4.87 -17.95 -5.85
CA ALA A 6 4.33 -18.43 -4.59
C ALA A 6 5.41 -18.54 -3.50
N ALA A 7 6.59 -19.06 -3.84
CA ALA A 7 7.72 -19.12 -2.91
C ALA A 7 8.16 -17.72 -2.46
N ASN A 8 8.22 -16.74 -3.36
CA ASN A 8 8.57 -15.36 -3.02
C ASN A 8 7.48 -14.66 -2.19
N ALA A 9 6.21 -14.99 -2.39
CA ALA A 9 5.09 -14.35 -1.70
C ALA A 9 4.85 -14.92 -0.28
N PHE A 10 5.08 -16.23 -0.09
CA PHE A 10 4.69 -16.93 1.14
C PHE A 10 5.86 -17.59 1.89
N GLY A 11 7.03 -17.67 1.28
CA GLY A 11 8.23 -18.24 1.90
C GLY A 11 8.92 -17.30 2.89
N PRO A 12 9.12 -16.01 2.57
CA PRO A 12 9.80 -15.07 3.46
C PRO A 12 9.06 -14.85 4.78
N THR A 13 9.84 -14.62 5.83
CA THR A 13 9.41 -14.37 7.19
C THR A 13 9.77 -12.94 7.61
N PHE A 14 8.78 -12.24 8.16
CA PHE A 14 8.95 -10.88 8.64
C PHE A 14 9.58 -10.84 10.05
N PRO A 15 10.52 -9.92 10.35
CA PRO A 15 11.29 -9.08 9.42
C PRO A 15 12.60 -9.76 8.96
N GLY A 16 12.85 -11.01 9.38
CA GLY A 16 14.16 -11.65 9.30
C GLY A 16 14.73 -11.75 7.89
N ASP A 17 13.95 -12.22 6.92
CA ASP A 17 14.44 -12.38 5.55
C ASP A 17 14.66 -11.02 4.87
N PHE A 18 13.80 -10.04 5.13
CA PHE A 18 14.00 -8.67 4.66
C PHE A 18 15.29 -8.06 5.23
N GLN A 19 15.56 -8.27 6.52
CA GLN A 19 16.80 -7.82 7.16
C GLN A 19 18.04 -8.50 6.55
N ALA A 20 17.96 -9.81 6.31
CA ALA A 20 19.04 -10.56 5.68
C ALA A 20 19.33 -10.05 4.25
N ASP A 21 18.29 -9.81 3.45
CA ASP A 21 18.43 -9.28 2.10
C ASP A 21 19.02 -7.87 2.07
N VAL A 22 18.64 -7.01 3.02
CA VAL A 22 19.25 -5.68 3.14
C VAL A 22 20.71 -5.79 3.56
N ALA A 23 21.05 -6.64 4.52
CA ALA A 23 22.43 -6.83 4.97
C ALA A 23 23.33 -7.38 3.85
N ALA A 24 22.81 -8.31 3.04
CA ALA A 24 23.52 -8.89 1.90
C ALA A 24 23.52 -7.98 0.65
N GLY A 25 22.70 -6.92 0.63
CA GLY A 25 22.56 -6.05 -0.54
C GLY A 25 21.82 -6.73 -1.71
N THR A 26 21.04 -7.77 -1.42
CA THR A 26 20.31 -8.62 -2.38
C THR A 26 18.82 -8.29 -2.48
N LEU A 27 18.37 -7.20 -1.84
CA LEU A 27 16.98 -6.79 -1.86
C LEU A 27 16.45 -6.69 -3.32
N PRO A 28 15.28 -7.28 -3.62
CA PRO A 28 14.64 -7.14 -4.92
C PRO A 28 14.39 -5.67 -5.31
N GLN A 29 14.18 -5.43 -6.60
CA GLN A 29 13.82 -4.08 -7.09
C GLN A 29 12.51 -3.56 -6.48
N VAL A 30 11.60 -4.48 -6.14
CA VAL A 30 10.33 -4.22 -5.47
C VAL A 30 10.13 -5.27 -4.39
N SER A 31 9.93 -4.82 -3.14
CA SER A 31 9.63 -5.69 -1.99
C SER A 31 8.29 -5.26 -1.40
N TRP A 32 7.35 -6.20 -1.33
CA TRP A 32 6.11 -6.03 -0.57
C TRP A 32 6.34 -6.59 0.83
N VAL A 33 6.20 -5.73 1.84
CA VAL A 33 6.48 -6.10 3.23
C VAL A 33 5.16 -6.11 3.99
N LEU A 34 4.77 -7.29 4.45
CA LEU A 34 3.57 -7.48 5.27
C LEU A 34 3.99 -8.01 6.64
N ALA A 35 3.69 -7.24 7.69
CA ALA A 35 3.93 -7.67 9.06
C ALA A 35 2.89 -8.73 9.49
N PRO A 36 3.17 -9.55 10.51
CA PRO A 36 2.18 -10.42 11.12
C PRO A 36 0.94 -9.62 11.56
N LEU A 37 -0.26 -10.20 11.49
CA LEU A 37 -1.54 -9.50 11.78
C LEU A 37 -1.54 -8.66 13.07
N VAL A 38 -0.87 -9.11 14.13
CA VAL A 38 -0.79 -8.38 15.41
C VAL A 38 0.09 -7.12 15.34
N GLN A 39 0.88 -6.96 14.28
CA GLN A 39 1.81 -5.86 14.02
C GLN A 39 1.39 -5.01 12.80
N THR A 40 0.15 -5.14 12.30
CA THR A 40 -0.34 -4.36 11.15
C THR A 40 -1.21 -3.18 11.55
N GLU A 41 -1.32 -2.87 12.84
CA GLU A 41 -2.26 -1.88 13.41
C GLU A 41 -3.75 -2.23 13.22
N HIS A 42 -4.06 -3.42 12.68
CA HIS A 42 -5.43 -3.84 12.51
C HIS A 42 -6.12 -3.98 13.88
N PRO A 43 -7.29 -3.35 14.09
CA PRO A 43 -8.02 -3.49 15.36
C PRO A 43 -8.30 -4.96 15.72
N PRO A 44 -8.14 -5.35 17.00
CA PRO A 44 -7.91 -4.51 18.17
C PRO A 44 -6.42 -4.36 18.56
N ALA A 45 -5.48 -4.64 17.65
CA ALA A 45 -4.05 -4.57 17.97
C ALA A 45 -3.62 -3.13 18.32
N PRO A 46 -2.70 -2.93 19.29
CA PRO A 46 -2.14 -1.62 19.58
C PRO A 46 -1.38 -1.04 18.38
N VAL A 47 -1.61 0.25 18.10
CA VAL A 47 -0.88 1.00 17.04
C VAL A 47 0.63 0.94 17.24
N THR A 48 1.10 0.95 18.49
CA THR A 48 2.53 0.87 18.82
C THR A 48 3.22 -0.40 18.29
N TYR A 49 2.47 -1.47 18.03
CA TYR A 49 3.02 -2.69 17.44
C TYR A 49 3.31 -2.53 15.95
N GLY A 50 2.45 -1.82 15.21
CA GLY A 50 2.71 -1.48 13.82
C GLY A 50 3.75 -0.38 13.65
N GLU A 51 3.75 0.61 14.53
CA GLU A 51 4.85 1.59 14.60
C GLU A 51 6.20 0.89 14.78
N LYS A 52 6.26 -0.14 15.63
CA LYS A 52 7.47 -0.95 15.78
C LYS A 52 7.82 -1.73 14.51
N ALA A 53 6.84 -2.30 13.81
CA ALA A 53 7.11 -2.99 12.55
C ALA A 53 7.66 -2.03 11.48
N ALA A 54 7.08 -0.83 11.36
CA ALA A 54 7.59 0.21 10.48
C ALA A 54 9.02 0.65 10.87
N TYR A 55 9.29 0.79 12.17
CA TYR A 55 10.63 1.06 12.70
C TYR A 55 11.63 -0.04 12.36
N ASP A 56 11.27 -1.32 12.51
CA ASP A 56 12.16 -2.44 12.22
C ASP A 56 12.53 -2.48 10.73
N VAL A 57 11.59 -2.18 9.83
CA VAL A 57 11.83 -2.07 8.37
C VAL A 57 12.72 -0.87 8.04
N PHE A 58 12.42 0.30 8.60
CA PHE A 58 13.21 1.50 8.37
C PHE A 58 14.64 1.36 8.91
N SER A 59 14.79 0.78 10.10
CA SER A 59 16.08 0.48 10.72
C SER A 59 16.88 -0.51 9.89
N ALA A 60 16.24 -1.56 9.37
CA ALA A 60 16.89 -2.50 8.46
C ALA A 60 17.43 -1.78 7.22
N LEU A 61 16.58 -1.02 6.52
CA LEU A 61 16.98 -0.26 5.32
C LEU A 61 18.17 0.68 5.60
N THR A 62 18.10 1.45 6.67
CA THR A 62 19.12 2.45 7.01
C THR A 62 20.40 1.86 7.60
N SER A 63 20.39 0.58 8.03
CA SER A 63 21.60 -0.13 8.48
C SER A 63 22.61 -0.39 7.34
N ASN A 64 22.15 -0.40 6.08
CA ASN A 64 23.00 -0.53 4.90
C ASN A 64 22.93 0.74 4.04
N PRO A 65 23.91 1.67 4.15
CA PRO A 65 23.91 2.92 3.40
C PRO A 65 23.86 2.73 1.87
N GLY A 66 24.45 1.66 1.35
CA GLY A 66 24.46 1.36 -0.08
C GLY A 66 23.09 0.91 -0.61
N VAL A 67 22.31 0.23 0.22
CA VAL A 67 20.90 -0.07 -0.08
C VAL A 67 20.05 1.18 0.09
N TRP A 68 20.14 1.85 1.25
CA TRP A 68 19.32 3.02 1.56
C TRP A 68 19.43 4.14 0.53
N ALA A 69 20.65 4.46 0.07
CA ALA A 69 20.93 5.53 -0.89
C ALA A 69 20.16 5.41 -2.22
N LYS A 70 19.60 4.23 -2.53
CA LYS A 70 18.84 3.94 -3.75
C LYS A 70 17.42 3.42 -3.47
N SER A 71 16.92 3.56 -2.24
CA SER A 71 15.61 3.05 -1.82
C SER A 71 14.57 4.14 -1.61
N ALA A 72 13.31 3.77 -1.77
CA ALA A 72 12.16 4.54 -1.30
C ALA A 72 11.23 3.59 -0.55
N LEU A 73 10.91 3.92 0.70
CA LEU A 73 9.97 3.19 1.55
C LEU A 73 8.60 3.85 1.46
N PHE A 74 7.60 3.07 1.08
CA PHE A 74 6.19 3.47 1.07
C PHE A 74 5.52 2.81 2.27
N ILE A 75 4.97 3.61 3.18
CA ILE A 75 4.17 3.12 4.32
C ILE A 75 2.72 3.49 4.00
N THR A 76 1.87 2.48 3.92
CA THR A 76 0.48 2.59 3.49
C THR A 76 -0.39 1.63 4.28
N TYR A 77 -1.70 1.78 4.16
CA TYR A 77 -2.70 0.97 4.82
C TYR A 77 -3.69 0.45 3.78
N ASP A 78 -4.25 -0.73 4.01
CA ASP A 78 -5.24 -1.33 3.11
C ASP A 78 -6.63 -0.69 3.27
N GLU A 79 -6.97 -0.22 4.48
CA GLU A 79 -8.24 0.44 4.80
C GLU A 79 -8.13 1.38 6.04
N ASN A 80 -9.24 2.04 6.44
CA ASN A 80 -9.25 3.10 7.46
C ASN A 80 -9.55 2.63 8.90
N GLY A 81 -9.60 1.33 9.17
CA GLY A 81 -9.99 0.67 10.43
C GLY A 81 -11.46 0.86 10.82
N GLY A 82 -12.29 1.42 9.94
CA GLY A 82 -13.62 1.92 10.31
C GLY A 82 -13.59 3.16 11.21
N PHE A 83 -12.42 3.80 11.40
CA PHE A 83 -12.29 5.03 12.16
C PHE A 83 -12.85 6.22 11.38
N PHE A 84 -13.32 7.24 12.11
CA PHE A 84 -13.88 8.44 11.52
C PHE A 84 -12.83 9.23 10.71
N ASP A 85 -13.17 9.59 9.48
CA ASP A 85 -12.49 10.61 8.69
C ASP A 85 -13.50 11.70 8.30
N HIS A 86 -13.08 12.97 8.39
CA HIS A 86 -13.96 14.11 8.15
C HIS A 86 -14.15 14.44 6.66
N VAL A 87 -13.32 13.90 5.78
CA VAL A 87 -13.39 14.16 4.34
C VAL A 87 -14.28 13.09 3.71
N PRO A 88 -15.41 13.49 3.09
CA PRO A 88 -16.21 12.57 2.30
C PRO A 88 -15.36 11.96 1.18
N PRO A 89 -15.41 10.63 0.97
CA PRO A 89 -14.68 10.01 -0.12
C PRO A 89 -15.01 10.66 -1.47
N PRO A 90 -14.00 11.05 -2.28
CA PRO A 90 -14.25 11.53 -3.63
C PRO A 90 -14.81 10.38 -4.45
N THR A 91 -15.75 10.67 -5.33
CA THR A 91 -16.38 9.67 -6.19
C THR A 91 -16.19 10.03 -7.64
N ALA A 92 -16.11 9.00 -8.50
CA ALA A 92 -16.05 9.22 -9.94
C ALA A 92 -17.28 10.03 -10.42
N PRO A 93 -17.17 10.83 -11.49
CA PRO A 93 -18.33 11.47 -12.12
C PRO A 93 -19.35 10.45 -12.64
N ALA A 94 -20.64 10.81 -12.61
CA ALA A 94 -21.73 9.96 -13.11
C ALA A 94 -21.47 9.47 -14.53
N GLY A 95 -21.59 8.15 -14.73
CA GLY A 95 -21.39 7.51 -16.05
C GLY A 95 -19.95 7.15 -16.38
N THR A 96 -19.00 7.36 -15.47
CA THR A 96 -17.61 6.87 -15.66
C THR A 96 -17.60 5.34 -15.84
N PRO A 97 -17.10 4.81 -16.97
CA PRO A 97 -17.12 3.37 -17.23
C PRO A 97 -16.34 2.59 -16.17
N GLY A 98 -16.92 1.50 -15.65
CA GLY A 98 -16.28 0.64 -14.65
C GLY A 98 -16.34 1.15 -13.21
N GLU A 99 -16.74 2.40 -12.98
CA GLU A 99 -16.71 3.04 -11.65
C GLU A 99 -18.06 3.00 -10.92
N TYR A 100 -19.05 2.28 -11.43
CA TYR A 100 -20.40 2.21 -10.85
C TYR A 100 -20.89 0.78 -10.74
N VAL A 101 -21.66 0.50 -9.68
CA VAL A 101 -22.32 -0.79 -9.48
C VAL A 101 -23.44 -0.96 -10.53
N THR A 102 -23.19 -1.79 -11.53
CA THR A 102 -24.09 -2.03 -12.68
C THR A 102 -24.88 -3.33 -12.61
N VAL A 103 -24.72 -4.12 -11.53
CA VAL A 103 -25.42 -5.42 -11.41
C VAL A 103 -26.95 -5.25 -11.41
N PRO A 104 -27.70 -6.14 -12.08
CA PRO A 104 -29.15 -5.99 -12.22
C PRO A 104 -29.86 -6.12 -10.87
N THR A 105 -29.43 -7.07 -10.04
CA THR A 105 -29.99 -7.34 -8.72
C THR A 105 -29.00 -6.91 -7.64
N LEU A 106 -29.46 -6.08 -6.71
CA LEU A 106 -28.73 -5.76 -5.49
C LEU A 106 -29.22 -6.64 -4.32
N PRO A 107 -28.35 -7.01 -3.37
CA PRO A 107 -28.81 -7.62 -2.13
C PRO A 107 -29.73 -6.66 -1.37
N SER A 108 -30.68 -7.17 -0.59
CA SER A 108 -31.60 -6.34 0.21
C SER A 108 -30.86 -5.38 1.16
N ALA A 109 -29.70 -5.81 1.68
CA ALA A 109 -28.81 -5.00 2.51
C ALA A 109 -28.23 -3.75 1.83
N ALA A 110 -28.30 -3.66 0.49
CA ALA A 110 -27.90 -2.46 -0.23
C ALA A 110 -29.00 -1.39 -0.25
N GLU A 111 -30.20 -1.69 0.24
CA GLU A 111 -31.34 -0.74 0.31
C GLU A 111 -31.68 -0.06 -1.03
N GLY A 112 -31.37 -0.73 -2.15
CA GLY A 112 -31.55 -0.18 -3.50
C GLY A 112 -30.54 0.91 -3.90
N ILE A 113 -29.58 1.24 -3.03
CA ILE A 113 -28.55 2.24 -3.29
C ILE A 113 -27.59 1.70 -4.34
N ARG A 114 -27.60 2.36 -5.50
CA ARG A 114 -26.57 2.21 -6.54
C ARG A 114 -25.58 3.35 -6.36
N GLY A 115 -24.30 3.04 -6.39
CA GLY A 115 -23.27 4.02 -6.10
C GLY A 115 -22.00 3.82 -6.92
N PRO A 116 -21.13 4.83 -6.89
CA PRO A 116 -19.76 4.70 -7.36
C PRO A 116 -19.02 3.62 -6.54
N ILE A 117 -18.08 2.91 -7.18
CA ILE A 117 -17.30 1.81 -6.57
C ILE A 117 -16.08 2.34 -5.78
N GLY A 118 -15.74 3.62 -5.93
CA GLY A 118 -14.68 4.29 -5.19
C GLY A 118 -14.72 5.81 -5.31
N LEU A 119 -13.76 6.53 -4.71
CA LEU A 119 -12.74 6.03 -3.78
C LEU A 119 -13.35 5.69 -2.40
N GLY A 120 -12.57 5.01 -1.56
CA GLY A 120 -12.91 4.76 -0.15
C GLY A 120 -12.50 5.90 0.79
N PHE A 121 -12.65 5.68 2.09
CA PHE A 121 -12.10 6.58 3.11
C PHE A 121 -10.59 6.74 2.97
N ARG A 122 -10.09 7.89 3.39
CA ARG A 122 -8.66 8.20 3.31
C ARG A 122 -7.87 7.28 4.25
N VAL A 123 -6.68 6.89 3.78
CA VAL A 123 -5.66 6.24 4.59
C VAL A 123 -4.38 7.07 4.59
N PRO A 124 -3.53 6.96 5.62
CA PRO A 124 -2.21 7.58 5.59
C PRO A 124 -1.34 6.98 4.47
N GLN A 125 -0.56 7.83 3.80
CA GLN A 125 0.49 7.40 2.88
C GLN A 125 1.75 8.21 3.18
N LEU A 126 2.82 7.52 3.54
CA LEU A 126 4.14 8.12 3.72
C LEU A 126 5.10 7.60 2.66
N VAL A 127 5.98 8.47 2.17
CA VAL A 127 7.10 8.10 1.30
C VAL A 127 8.38 8.62 1.94
N VAL A 128 9.22 7.69 2.39
CA VAL A 128 10.47 7.99 3.10
C VAL A 128 11.64 7.56 2.21
N SER A 129 12.52 8.50 1.89
CA SER A 129 13.64 8.24 0.97
C SER A 129 14.74 9.30 1.09
N PRO A 130 16.02 8.97 0.80
CA PRO A 130 17.06 9.98 0.62
C PRO A 130 16.78 10.97 -0.51
N PHE A 131 15.90 10.62 -1.45
CA PHE A 131 15.49 11.50 -2.55
C PHE A 131 14.47 12.57 -2.10
N SER A 132 13.89 12.44 -0.91
CA SER A 132 12.98 13.44 -0.35
C SER A 132 13.76 14.50 0.43
N ARG A 133 13.40 15.77 0.27
CA ARG A 133 13.98 16.88 1.07
C ARG A 133 13.31 17.04 2.46
N GLY A 134 12.40 16.12 2.82
CA GLY A 134 11.60 16.17 4.05
C GLY A 134 10.59 17.32 4.08
N GLY A 135 9.66 17.28 5.04
CA GLY A 135 8.76 18.40 5.35
C GLY A 135 7.72 18.78 4.28
N PHE A 136 7.42 17.88 3.33
CA PHE A 136 6.46 18.15 2.26
C PHE A 136 5.16 17.36 2.44
N VAL A 137 4.03 18.05 2.33
CA VAL A 137 2.69 17.44 2.27
C VAL A 137 2.18 17.59 0.83
N CYS A 138 1.95 16.46 0.16
CA CYS A 138 1.35 16.44 -1.18
C CYS A 138 -0.17 16.32 -1.05
N SER A 139 -0.91 17.37 -1.46
CA SER A 139 -2.38 17.38 -1.40
C SER A 139 -3.06 16.96 -2.70
N LYS A 140 -2.33 16.31 -3.62
CA LYS A 140 -2.96 15.70 -4.81
C LYS A 140 -3.78 14.47 -4.40
N VAL A 141 -4.78 14.14 -5.20
CA VAL A 141 -5.56 12.92 -5.02
C VAL A 141 -4.73 11.72 -5.48
N PHE A 142 -4.67 10.70 -4.63
CA PHE A 142 -4.06 9.40 -4.88
C PHE A 142 -4.99 8.32 -4.33
N ASP A 143 -4.81 7.09 -4.80
CA ASP A 143 -5.50 5.90 -4.34
C ASP A 143 -4.51 4.72 -4.17
N LEU A 144 -5.03 3.56 -3.79
CA LEU A 144 -4.24 2.34 -3.58
C LEU A 144 -3.57 1.81 -4.87
N THR A 145 -3.98 2.30 -6.04
CA THR A 145 -3.37 1.95 -7.34
C THR A 145 -2.22 2.88 -7.72
N SER A 146 -2.09 4.03 -7.06
CA SER A 146 -1.03 5.01 -7.33
C SER A 146 0.39 4.45 -7.13
N PRO A 147 0.68 3.58 -6.12
CA PRO A 147 1.94 2.86 -6.06
C PRO A 147 2.17 1.93 -7.26
N LEU A 148 1.12 1.31 -7.80
CA LEU A 148 1.23 0.44 -8.98
C LEU A 148 1.60 1.27 -10.22
N LEU A 149 0.97 2.43 -10.41
CA LEU A 149 1.34 3.37 -11.47
C LEU A 149 2.80 3.85 -11.33
N PHE A 150 3.27 4.07 -10.10
CA PHE A 150 4.67 4.41 -9.84
C PHE A 150 5.60 3.28 -10.30
N LEU A 151 5.29 2.03 -9.95
CA LEU A 151 6.08 0.87 -10.35
C LEU A 151 6.07 0.66 -11.86
N GLU A 152 4.92 0.82 -12.51
CA GLU A 152 4.80 0.76 -13.98
C GLU A 152 5.73 1.79 -14.63
N ARG A 153 5.64 3.06 -14.22
CA ARG A 153 6.48 4.14 -14.78
C ARG A 153 7.97 3.96 -14.47
N ARG A 154 8.30 3.40 -13.31
CA ARG A 154 9.69 3.27 -12.85
C ARG A 154 10.39 2.03 -13.41
N PHE A 155 9.66 0.92 -13.58
CA PHE A 155 10.23 -0.39 -13.88
C PHE A 155 9.63 -1.06 -15.13
N GLY A 156 8.60 -0.47 -15.75
CA GLY A 156 7.94 -1.05 -16.93
C GLY A 156 7.04 -2.24 -16.60
N ALA A 157 6.64 -2.41 -15.34
CA ALA A 157 5.70 -3.45 -14.92
C ALA A 157 4.27 -3.02 -15.27
N GLU A 158 3.79 -3.41 -16.45
CA GLU A 158 2.44 -3.06 -16.96
C GLU A 158 1.34 -3.50 -15.98
N VAL A 159 0.43 -2.59 -15.69
CA VAL A 159 -0.76 -2.82 -14.86
C VAL A 159 -2.00 -2.55 -15.73
N PRO A 160 -2.53 -3.60 -16.40
CA PRO A 160 -3.44 -3.44 -17.55
C PRO A 160 -4.79 -2.79 -17.23
N ASN A 161 -5.13 -2.61 -15.95
CA ASN A 161 -6.41 -2.09 -15.49
C ASN A 161 -6.28 -0.79 -14.69
N LEU A 162 -5.16 -0.05 -14.82
CA LEU A 162 -5.10 1.31 -14.27
C LEU A 162 -6.03 2.22 -15.08
N SER A 163 -7.05 2.76 -14.41
CA SER A 163 -7.87 3.85 -14.95
C SER A 163 -7.16 5.21 -14.74
N ALA A 164 -7.68 6.23 -15.44
CA ALA A 164 -7.12 7.60 -15.44
C ALA A 164 -7.55 8.42 -14.23
#